data_AF-A0A067BNG8-F1
#
_entry.id   AF-A0A067BNG8-F1
#
_cell.length_a   1.000
_cell.length_b   1.000
_cell.length_c   1.000
_cell.angle_alpha   90.00
_cell.angle_beta   90.00
_cell.angle_gamma   90.00
#
_symmetry.space_group_name_H-M   'P 1'
#
loop_
_entity.id
_entity.type
_entity.pdbx_description
1 polymer ?
#
loop_
_entity_poly.entity_id
_entity_poly.type
_entity_poly.pdbx_seq_one_letter_code
_entity_poly.pdbx_strand_id
1 'polypeptide(L)'
;MQLSTILLWFLPVALGNLCVVPPYSYTSNSDPALATALSVLQQSPIGTWVNDNGHNPVPGVLSKCGNGDVPIFVIYGLPNKDCAAGYSGGGTNKNTEQYTSWLQTIVSAVGSREVIYIVEPDALGLLSQQGCAVNLAYELNLKTAVTVLSQNTNAHIYVDVAGWATESVAISVLQTLKSAGRLAGISINTSNY
;
A
#
# COMPACT_ATOMS: atom_id res chain seq x y z
N MET A 1 42.87 30.04 6.58
CA MET A 1 41.52 29.67 6.10
C MET A 1 41.68 28.68 4.96
N GLN A 2 41.43 27.39 5.20
CA GLN A 2 41.32 26.37 4.14
C GLN A 2 39.91 25.81 4.22
N LEU A 3 39.07 26.22 3.26
CA LEU A 3 37.78 25.60 2.99
C LEU A 3 38.00 24.45 2.00
N SER A 4 37.99 23.22 2.50
CA SER A 4 37.78 21.96 1.77
C SER A 4 37.65 20.93 2.91
N THR A 5 36.55 20.21 3.14
CA THR A 5 35.82 19.37 2.20
C THR A 5 34.51 18.97 2.92
N ILE A 6 33.35 19.46 2.46
CA ILE A 6 32.06 18.84 2.78
C ILE A 6 31.53 18.35 1.45
N LEU A 7 31.93 17.13 1.07
CA LEU A 7 31.38 16.46 -0.09
C LEU A 7 30.02 15.90 0.33
N LEU A 8 28.98 16.55 -0.18
CA LEU A 8 27.58 16.19 -0.07
C LEU A 8 27.35 14.71 -0.39
N TRP A 9 26.91 13.93 0.59
CA TRP A 9 26.24 12.66 0.37
C TRP A 9 24.78 12.95 0.02
N PHE A 10 24.54 13.50 -1.17
CA PHE A 10 23.26 13.32 -1.84
C PHE A 10 23.50 12.31 -2.94
N LEU A 11 23.45 11.02 -2.59
CA LEU A 11 23.12 9.99 -3.56
C LEU A 11 21.63 10.18 -3.83
N PRO A 12 21.22 10.69 -5.01
CA PRO A 12 19.83 10.53 -5.40
C PRO A 12 19.59 9.01 -5.44
N VAL A 13 18.73 8.51 -4.57
CA VAL A 13 18.13 7.20 -4.78
C VAL A 13 17.29 7.37 -6.04
N ALA A 14 17.88 7.08 -7.19
CA ALA A 14 17.14 6.97 -8.42
C ALA A 14 16.23 5.75 -8.23
N LEU A 15 14.99 6.00 -7.81
CA LEU A 15 13.94 4.99 -7.88
C LEU A 15 13.98 4.41 -9.30
N GLY A 16 14.06 3.09 -9.43
CA GLY A 16 13.89 2.45 -10.72
C GLY A 16 12.54 2.82 -11.34
N ASN A 17 12.35 2.51 -12.63
CA ASN A 17 11.06 2.78 -13.28
C ASN A 17 9.94 2.12 -12.49
N LEU A 18 8.81 2.82 -12.33
CA LEU A 18 7.65 2.24 -11.68
C LEU A 18 7.16 1.05 -12.51
N CYS A 19 6.99 -0.11 -11.87
CA CYS A 19 6.37 -1.25 -12.50
C CYS A 19 4.91 -1.34 -12.10
N VAL A 20 4.03 -1.28 -13.08
CA VAL A 20 2.64 -1.63 -12.92
C VAL A 20 2.18 -2.41 -14.13
N VAL A 21 1.18 -3.27 -13.93
CA VAL A 21 0.57 -4.04 -15.01
C VAL A 21 -0.79 -3.45 -15.31
N PRO A 22 -1.23 -3.42 -16.58
CA PRO A 22 -2.59 -3.04 -16.90
C PRO A 22 -3.60 -3.89 -16.09
N PRO A 23 -4.58 -3.27 -15.42
CA PRO A 23 -5.62 -3.98 -14.72
C PRO A 23 -6.34 -4.99 -15.63
N TYR A 24 -6.72 -6.14 -15.08
CA TYR A 24 -7.44 -7.18 -15.84
C TYR A 24 -8.69 -6.61 -16.53
N SER A 25 -9.44 -5.75 -15.82
CA SER A 25 -10.64 -5.07 -16.32
C SER A 25 -10.40 -4.22 -17.58
N TYR A 26 -9.16 -3.79 -17.82
CA TYR A 26 -8.81 -3.08 -19.07
C TYR A 26 -8.55 -4.10 -20.17
N THR A 27 -7.75 -5.13 -19.88
CA THR A 27 -7.34 -6.13 -20.86
C THR A 27 -8.44 -7.11 -21.28
N SER A 28 -9.45 -7.29 -20.43
CA SER A 28 -10.59 -8.18 -20.70
C SER A 28 -11.77 -7.47 -21.37
N ASN A 29 -11.66 -6.15 -21.60
CA ASN A 29 -12.75 -5.34 -22.13
C ASN A 29 -12.58 -5.11 -23.63
N SER A 30 -13.59 -5.52 -24.40
CA SER A 30 -13.63 -5.37 -25.86
C SER A 30 -14.75 -4.45 -26.33
N ASP A 31 -15.36 -3.65 -25.44
CA ASP A 31 -16.41 -2.70 -25.79
C ASP A 31 -15.82 -1.53 -26.59
N PRO A 32 -16.20 -1.35 -27.87
CA PRO A 32 -15.69 -0.26 -28.70
C PRO A 32 -15.99 1.12 -28.11
N ALA A 33 -17.08 1.27 -27.34
CA ALA A 33 -17.44 2.54 -26.71
C ALA A 33 -16.42 2.97 -25.63
N LEU A 34 -15.69 2.02 -25.05
CA LEU A 34 -14.69 2.27 -24.01
C LEU A 34 -13.25 2.37 -24.56
N ALA A 35 -13.03 2.07 -25.84
CA ALA A 35 -11.69 1.96 -26.43
C ALA A 35 -10.82 3.22 -26.21
N THR A 36 -11.39 4.42 -26.42
CA THR A 36 -10.68 5.68 -26.21
C THR A 36 -10.36 5.92 -24.74
N ALA A 37 -11.30 5.64 -23.83
CA ALA A 37 -11.05 5.83 -22.40
C ALA A 37 -9.97 4.86 -21.90
N LEU A 38 -10.03 3.59 -22.31
CA LEU A 38 -9.04 2.59 -21.95
C LEU A 38 -7.65 2.93 -22.51
N SER A 39 -7.54 3.43 -23.74
CA SER A 39 -6.25 3.84 -24.31
C SER A 39 -5.62 5.04 -23.59
N VAL A 40 -6.43 5.93 -23.03
CA VAL A 40 -5.96 7.02 -22.17
C VAL A 40 -5.51 6.48 -20.81
N LEU A 41 -6.34 5.67 -20.15
CA LEU A 41 -6.03 5.13 -18.82
C LEU A 41 -4.78 4.25 -18.82
N GLN A 42 -4.54 3.49 -19.88
CA GLN A 42 -3.37 2.63 -20.03
C GLN A 42 -2.03 3.40 -20.12
N GLN A 43 -2.06 4.71 -20.37
CA GLN A 43 -0.84 5.54 -20.42
C GLN A 43 -0.34 5.92 -19.01
N SER A 44 -1.19 5.79 -17.99
CA SER A 44 -0.84 6.15 -16.62
C SER A 44 -0.58 4.90 -15.78
N PRO A 45 0.49 4.90 -14.97
CA PRO A 45 0.73 3.78 -14.09
C PRO A 45 -0.30 3.75 -12.95
N ILE A 46 -0.92 2.59 -12.71
CA ILE A 46 -1.91 2.37 -11.64
C ILE A 46 -1.40 1.25 -10.72
N GLY A 47 -1.35 1.52 -9.41
CA GLY A 47 -0.95 0.52 -8.41
C GLY A 47 -1.86 -0.71 -8.43
N THR A 48 -1.27 -1.88 -8.20
CA THR A 48 -2.04 -3.13 -8.16
C THR A 48 -2.61 -3.37 -6.76
N TRP A 49 -3.93 -3.50 -6.67
CA TRP A 49 -4.59 -3.84 -5.40
C TRP A 49 -4.35 -5.30 -5.03
N VAL A 50 -3.92 -5.53 -3.80
CA VAL A 50 -3.70 -6.85 -3.21
C VAL A 50 -4.74 -7.02 -2.11
N ASN A 51 -5.75 -7.83 -2.41
CA ASN A 51 -6.88 -8.11 -1.54
C ASN A 51 -6.77 -9.52 -0.95
N ASP A 52 -7.47 -9.77 0.14
CA ASP A 52 -7.53 -11.06 0.84
C ASP A 52 -8.67 -11.97 0.33
N ASN A 53 -8.92 -11.97 -0.99
CA ASN A 53 -10.02 -12.71 -1.62
C ASN A 53 -9.58 -14.05 -2.25
N GLY A 54 -8.40 -14.56 -1.89
CA GLY A 54 -7.87 -15.83 -2.37
C GLY A 54 -6.99 -15.74 -3.62
N HIS A 55 -6.85 -14.56 -4.23
CA HIS A 55 -5.89 -14.34 -5.33
C HIS A 55 -4.77 -13.39 -4.89
N ASN A 56 -3.52 -13.85 -4.99
CA ASN A 56 -2.34 -13.01 -4.80
C ASN A 56 -1.75 -12.62 -6.17
N PRO A 57 -1.90 -11.35 -6.62
CA PRO A 57 -1.41 -10.90 -7.91
C PRO A 57 0.11 -10.66 -7.93
N VAL A 58 0.77 -10.61 -6.77
CA VAL A 58 2.17 -10.19 -6.62
C VAL A 58 3.12 -10.99 -7.54
N PRO A 59 3.12 -12.34 -7.57
CA PRO A 59 4.01 -13.08 -8.47
C PRO A 59 3.77 -12.77 -9.96
N GLY A 60 2.51 -12.55 -10.35
CA GLY A 60 2.13 -12.23 -11.73
C GLY A 60 2.49 -10.81 -12.16
N VAL A 61 2.53 -9.87 -11.22
CA VAL A 61 3.07 -8.52 -11.45
C VAL A 61 4.59 -8.61 -11.58
N LEU A 62 5.25 -9.22 -10.61
CA LEU A 62 6.71 -9.29 -10.56
C LEU A 62 7.33 -9.98 -11.79
N SER A 63 6.66 -11.00 -12.36
CA SER A 63 7.14 -11.67 -13.58
C SER A 63 7.14 -10.78 -14.82
N LYS A 64 6.39 -9.68 -14.80
CA LYS A 64 6.33 -8.68 -15.89
C LYS A 64 7.20 -7.45 -15.61
N CYS A 65 7.75 -7.33 -14.40
CA CYS A 65 8.59 -6.22 -14.00
C CYS A 65 10.07 -6.57 -14.17
N GLY A 66 10.82 -5.76 -14.93
CA GLY A 66 12.26 -5.96 -15.14
C GLY A 66 13.06 -5.83 -13.85
N ASN A 67 14.27 -6.38 -13.81
CA ASN A 67 15.14 -6.23 -12.64
C ASN A 67 15.45 -4.74 -12.41
N GLY A 68 15.22 -4.25 -11.19
CA GLY A 68 15.38 -2.84 -10.84
C GLY A 68 14.11 -2.00 -10.93
N ASP A 69 13.05 -2.46 -11.60
CA ASP A 69 11.77 -1.74 -11.59
C ASP A 69 11.09 -1.87 -10.21
N VAL A 70 10.37 -0.82 -9.82
CA VAL A 70 9.73 -0.68 -8.50
C VAL A 70 8.22 -0.93 -8.61
N PRO A 71 7.71 -2.13 -8.27
CA PRO A 71 6.28 -2.40 -8.24
C PRO A 71 5.55 -1.59 -7.16
N ILE A 72 4.30 -1.21 -7.45
CA ILE A 72 3.40 -0.54 -6.50
C ILE A 72 2.23 -1.48 -6.16
N PHE A 73 2.11 -1.82 -4.87
CA PHE A 73 1.01 -2.61 -4.35
C PHE A 73 0.19 -1.82 -3.34
N VAL A 74 -1.13 -1.80 -3.52
CA VAL A 74 -2.09 -1.29 -2.54
C VAL A 74 -2.55 -2.47 -1.69
N ILE A 75 -2.12 -2.51 -0.43
CA ILE A 75 -2.42 -3.56 0.53
C ILE A 75 -3.80 -3.27 1.13
N TYR A 76 -4.77 -4.15 0.88
CA TYR A 76 -6.15 -3.96 1.32
C TYR A 76 -6.79 -5.27 1.78
N GLY A 77 -6.32 -5.76 2.93
CA GLY A 77 -6.66 -7.07 3.48
C GLY A 77 -7.09 -7.05 4.94
N LEU A 78 -7.32 -5.88 5.55
CA LEU A 78 -7.74 -5.77 6.94
C LEU A 78 -8.97 -6.65 7.26
N PRO A 79 -8.97 -7.35 8.42
CA PRO A 79 -10.19 -7.95 8.96
C PRO A 79 -11.24 -6.86 9.21
N ASN A 80 -12.48 -7.10 8.77
CA ASN A 80 -13.58 -6.13 8.87
C ASN A 80 -13.23 -4.76 8.23
N LYS A 81 -12.47 -4.74 7.14
CA LYS A 81 -12.18 -3.51 6.37
C LYS A 81 -13.47 -2.83 5.89
N ASP A 82 -13.38 -1.53 5.61
CA ASP A 82 -14.54 -0.70 5.26
C ASP A 82 -15.71 -0.85 6.25
N CYS A 83 -15.41 -0.77 7.55
CA CYS A 83 -16.40 -1.03 8.59
C CYS A 83 -17.51 0.03 8.70
N ALA A 84 -17.36 1.20 8.05
CA ALA A 84 -18.32 2.29 8.11
C ALA A 84 -19.34 2.25 6.96
N ALA A 85 -18.86 2.16 5.70
CA ALA A 85 -19.75 2.17 4.54
C ALA A 85 -20.15 0.74 4.13
N GLY A 86 -19.23 -0.23 4.24
CA GLY A 86 -19.48 -1.65 4.03
C GLY A 86 -19.58 -2.10 2.57
N TYR A 87 -19.30 -1.23 1.60
CA TYR A 87 -19.34 -1.56 0.17
C TYR A 87 -18.13 -2.38 -0.29
N SER A 88 -16.99 -2.27 0.39
CA SER A 88 -15.73 -2.96 0.09
C SER A 88 -15.21 -3.83 1.24
N GLY A 89 -16.08 -4.21 2.19
CA GLY A 89 -15.72 -4.99 3.38
C GLY A 89 -15.59 -6.51 3.18
N GLY A 90 -15.66 -7.01 1.94
CA GLY A 90 -15.47 -8.43 1.64
C GLY A 90 -14.02 -8.89 1.80
N GLY A 91 -13.81 -10.16 2.15
CA GLY A 91 -12.47 -10.72 2.39
C GLY A 91 -12.50 -11.98 3.25
N THR A 92 -11.37 -12.68 3.30
CA THR A 92 -11.20 -13.93 4.05
C THR A 92 -10.56 -13.75 5.42
N ASN A 93 -9.77 -12.70 5.65
CA ASN A 93 -9.13 -12.43 6.93
C ASN A 93 -10.18 -12.08 8.00
N LYS A 94 -10.17 -12.82 9.10
CA LYS A 94 -11.11 -12.67 10.24
C LYS A 94 -10.46 -12.15 11.50
N ASN A 95 -9.13 -12.22 11.60
CA ASN A 95 -8.36 -11.81 12.77
C ASN A 95 -6.93 -11.41 12.38
N THR A 96 -6.19 -10.90 13.36
CA THR A 96 -4.80 -10.45 13.21
C THR A 96 -3.87 -11.57 12.74
N GLU A 97 -4.08 -12.81 13.18
CA GLU A 97 -3.23 -13.94 12.81
C GLU A 97 -3.37 -14.28 11.32
N GLN A 98 -4.60 -14.31 10.80
CA GLN A 98 -4.86 -14.53 9.38
C GLN A 98 -4.32 -13.38 8.52
N TYR A 99 -4.54 -12.14 8.97
CA TYR A 99 -3.99 -10.95 8.30
C TYR A 99 -2.45 -10.97 8.25
N THR A 100 -1.80 -11.34 9.37
CA THR A 100 -0.34 -11.51 9.44
C THR A 100 0.15 -12.57 8.45
N SER A 101 -0.51 -13.73 8.43
CA SER A 101 -0.17 -14.84 7.54
C SER A 101 -0.31 -14.43 6.07
N TRP A 102 -1.38 -13.71 5.74
CA TRP A 102 -1.61 -13.16 4.40
C TRP A 102 -0.53 -12.16 3.99
N LEU A 103 -0.16 -11.21 4.85
CA LEU A 103 0.95 -10.27 4.61
C LEU A 103 2.28 -10.99 4.39
N GLN A 104 2.55 -12.06 5.12
CA GLN A 104 3.76 -12.86 4.93
C GLN A 104 3.82 -13.50 3.54
N THR A 105 2.68 -13.88 2.95
CA THR A 105 2.66 -14.39 1.56
C THR A 105 3.07 -13.31 0.54
N ILE A 106 2.72 -12.05 0.80
CA ILE A 106 3.07 -10.90 -0.03
C ILE A 106 4.56 -10.63 0.08
N VAL A 107 5.07 -10.50 1.31
CA VAL A 107 6.51 -10.26 1.56
C VAL A 107 7.38 -11.39 1.00
N SER A 108 6.96 -12.64 1.18
CA SER A 108 7.67 -13.81 0.64
C SER A 108 7.73 -13.80 -0.88
N ALA A 109 6.64 -13.38 -1.54
CA ALA A 109 6.60 -13.27 -3.00
C ALA A 109 7.48 -12.12 -3.53
N VAL A 110 7.56 -11.00 -2.81
CA VAL A 110 8.42 -9.85 -3.19
C VAL A 110 9.90 -10.11 -2.90
N GLY A 111 10.22 -10.83 -1.82
CA GLY A 111 11.59 -11.05 -1.38
C GLY A 111 12.28 -9.73 -1.04
N SER A 112 13.52 -9.56 -1.50
CA SER A 112 14.33 -8.35 -1.26
C SER A 112 14.21 -7.29 -2.35
N ARG A 113 13.23 -7.40 -3.26
CA ARG A 113 13.06 -6.43 -4.35
C ARG A 113 12.61 -5.08 -3.79
N GLU A 114 13.12 -3.98 -4.35
CA GLU A 114 12.57 -2.66 -4.06
C GLU A 114 11.09 -2.61 -4.44
N VAL A 115 10.23 -2.05 -3.59
CA VAL A 115 8.77 -2.10 -3.72
C VAL A 115 8.14 -0.91 -3.00
N ILE A 116 7.02 -0.42 -3.51
CA ILE A 116 6.17 0.56 -2.83
C ILE A 116 4.91 -0.14 -2.33
N TYR A 117 4.63 -0.01 -1.03
CA TYR A 117 3.37 -0.44 -0.42
C TYR A 117 2.55 0.78 0.00
N ILE A 118 1.32 0.87 -0.51
CA ILE A 118 0.28 1.75 0.03
C ILE A 118 -0.57 0.91 0.97
N VAL A 119 -0.59 1.24 2.26
CA VAL A 119 -1.10 0.35 3.31
C VAL A 119 -2.47 0.78 3.77
N GLU A 120 -3.43 -0.13 3.58
CA GLU A 120 -4.77 -0.15 4.15
C GLU A 120 -5.52 1.20 4.01
N PRO A 121 -5.90 1.57 2.79
CA PRO A 121 -6.74 2.74 2.53
C PRO A 121 -7.91 2.88 3.52
N ASP A 122 -8.15 4.12 3.97
CA ASP A 122 -9.18 4.53 4.93
C ASP A 122 -9.01 4.04 6.38
N ALA A 123 -8.14 3.07 6.67
CA ALA A 123 -8.07 2.45 8.00
C ALA A 123 -7.73 3.46 9.10
N LEU A 124 -6.71 4.29 8.88
CA LEU A 124 -6.33 5.33 9.84
C LEU A 124 -7.35 6.48 9.88
N GLY A 125 -7.96 6.81 8.73
CA GLY A 125 -9.07 7.74 8.68
C GLY A 125 -10.22 7.31 9.60
N LEU A 126 -10.64 6.05 9.48
CA LEU A 126 -11.71 5.47 10.29
C LEU A 126 -11.36 5.40 11.79
N LEU A 127 -10.08 5.15 12.12
CA LEU A 127 -9.58 5.29 13.50
C LEU A 127 -9.72 6.72 14.01
N SER A 128 -9.38 7.72 13.19
CA SER A 128 -9.35 9.12 13.58
C SER A 128 -10.72 9.70 13.94
N GLN A 129 -11.79 9.11 13.44
CA GLN A 129 -13.17 9.50 13.72
C GLN A 129 -13.75 8.82 14.98
N GLN A 130 -12.92 8.05 15.71
CA GLN A 130 -13.34 7.24 16.86
C GLN A 130 -14.52 6.30 16.52
N GLY A 131 -14.57 5.82 15.28
CA GLY A 131 -15.65 5.00 14.75
C GLY A 131 -15.44 3.50 14.97
N CYS A 132 -16.05 2.69 14.10
CA CYS A 132 -15.98 1.22 14.14
C CYS A 132 -14.55 0.66 14.25
N ALA A 133 -13.57 1.33 13.63
CA ALA A 133 -12.18 0.90 13.58
C ALA A 133 -11.52 0.73 14.96
N VAL A 134 -11.93 1.52 15.96
CA VAL A 134 -11.38 1.46 17.33
C VAL A 134 -11.60 0.08 17.96
N ASN A 135 -12.80 -0.49 17.75
CA ASN A 135 -13.19 -1.78 18.33
C ASN A 135 -12.79 -2.97 17.45
N LEU A 136 -12.38 -2.73 16.20
CA LEU A 136 -12.03 -3.76 15.21
C LEU A 136 -10.52 -3.96 15.07
N ALA A 137 -9.73 -3.51 16.06
CA ALA A 137 -8.29 -3.70 16.13
C ALA A 137 -7.51 -3.15 14.91
N TYR A 138 -8.01 -2.08 14.28
CA TYR A 138 -7.33 -1.48 13.12
C TYR A 138 -5.93 -0.98 13.47
N GLU A 139 -5.74 -0.33 14.63
CA GLU A 139 -4.41 0.18 15.01
C GLU A 139 -3.41 -0.97 15.22
N LEU A 140 -3.84 -2.07 15.86
CA LEU A 140 -3.02 -3.28 16.01
C LEU A 140 -2.65 -3.88 14.66
N ASN A 141 -3.62 -3.97 13.74
CA ASN A 141 -3.37 -4.53 12.41
C ASN A 141 -2.51 -3.61 11.53
N LEU A 142 -2.67 -2.30 11.59
CA LEU A 142 -1.77 -1.34 10.93
C LEU A 142 -0.34 -1.50 11.47
N LYS A 143 -0.18 -1.64 12.79
CA LYS A 143 1.13 -1.91 13.41
C LYS A 143 1.74 -3.22 12.91
N THR A 144 0.90 -4.25 12.78
CA THR A 144 1.28 -5.56 12.24
C THR A 144 1.72 -5.45 10.78
N ALA A 145 0.97 -4.71 9.95
CA ALA A 145 1.30 -4.46 8.55
C ALA A 145 2.66 -3.80 8.41
N VAL A 146 2.91 -2.72 9.15
CA VAL A 146 4.20 -2.02 9.13
C VAL A 146 5.33 -2.94 9.58
N THR A 147 5.12 -3.75 10.62
CA THR A 147 6.11 -4.71 11.12
C THR A 147 6.47 -5.76 10.05
N VAL A 148 5.46 -6.39 9.44
CA VAL A 148 5.65 -7.48 8.48
C VAL A 148 6.23 -6.95 7.17
N LEU A 149 5.65 -5.89 6.60
CA LEU A 149 6.11 -5.33 5.32
C LEU A 149 7.55 -4.77 5.43
N SER A 150 7.96 -4.28 6.60
CA SER A 150 9.33 -3.80 6.86
C SER A 150 10.39 -4.90 6.85
N GLN A 151 10.00 -6.19 6.87
CA GLN A 151 10.96 -7.30 6.74
C GLN A 151 11.71 -7.25 5.40
N ASN A 152 11.08 -6.70 4.36
CA ASN A 152 11.80 -6.31 3.15
C ASN A 152 12.51 -4.98 3.40
N THR A 153 13.82 -5.03 3.58
CA THR A 153 14.65 -3.85 3.85
C THR A 153 14.73 -2.85 2.69
N ASN A 154 14.20 -3.18 1.52
CA ASN A 154 14.08 -2.29 0.36
C ASN A 154 12.65 -1.78 0.13
N ALA A 155 11.70 -2.10 1.02
CA ALA A 155 10.32 -1.62 0.90
C ALA A 155 10.16 -0.15 1.32
N HIS A 156 9.43 0.62 0.50
CA HIS A 156 8.91 1.95 0.80
C HIS A 156 7.45 1.83 1.24
N ILE A 157 7.18 2.11 2.51
CA ILE A 157 5.87 1.89 3.12
C ILE A 157 5.19 3.24 3.35
N TYR A 158 4.02 3.43 2.74
CA TYR A 158 3.15 4.60 2.92
C TYR A 158 1.86 4.14 3.56
N VAL A 159 1.60 4.56 4.79
CA VAL A 159 0.32 4.28 5.46
C VAL A 159 -0.71 5.29 4.96
N ASP A 160 -1.87 4.82 4.54
CA ASP A 160 -2.95 5.72 4.15
C ASP A 160 -3.56 6.39 5.37
N VAL A 161 -3.60 7.72 5.35
CA VAL A 161 -4.19 8.50 6.44
C VAL A 161 -5.60 8.96 6.14
N ALA A 162 -6.11 8.76 4.92
CA ALA A 162 -7.28 9.42 4.36
C ALA A 162 -7.21 10.97 4.40
N GLY A 163 -7.71 11.64 3.36
CA GLY A 163 -7.70 13.11 3.29
C GLY A 163 -8.59 13.80 4.33
N TRP A 164 -9.51 13.05 4.95
CA TRP A 164 -10.53 13.52 5.87
C TRP A 164 -10.24 13.15 7.34
N ALA A 165 -9.06 12.62 7.66
CA ALA A 165 -8.71 12.26 9.03
C ALA A 165 -8.55 13.47 9.96
N THR A 166 -8.87 13.26 11.24
CA THR A 166 -8.50 14.20 12.29
C THR A 166 -6.97 14.19 12.47
N GLU A 167 -6.32 15.30 12.11
CA GLU A 167 -4.85 15.40 12.02
C GLU A 167 -4.13 14.98 13.30
N SER A 168 -4.57 15.44 14.48
CA SER A 168 -3.92 15.12 15.76
C SER A 168 -3.96 13.63 16.08
N VAL A 169 -5.07 12.95 15.75
CA VAL A 169 -5.21 11.50 15.95
C VAL A 169 -4.37 10.75 14.92
N ALA A 170 -4.36 11.19 13.66
CA ALA A 170 -3.50 10.62 12.62
C ALA A 170 -2.02 10.68 13.03
N ILE A 171 -1.55 11.82 13.53
CA ILE A 171 -0.18 11.98 14.04
C ILE A 171 0.10 11.00 15.18
N SER A 172 -0.81 10.89 16.16
CA SER A 172 -0.66 9.96 17.28
C SER A 172 -0.54 8.51 16.81
N VAL A 173 -1.43 8.07 15.91
CA VAL A 173 -1.39 6.71 15.37
C VAL A 173 -0.11 6.48 14.58
N LEU A 174 0.30 7.41 13.71
CA LEU A 174 1.55 7.30 12.95
C LEU A 174 2.79 7.21 13.83
N GLN A 175 2.81 7.90 14.98
CA GLN A 175 3.88 7.76 15.98
C GLN A 175 3.92 6.33 16.55
N THR A 176 2.77 5.73 16.88
CA THR A 176 2.69 4.32 17.26
C THR A 176 3.24 3.41 16.16
N LEU A 177 2.83 3.62 14.91
CA LEU A 177 3.25 2.79 13.78
C LEU A 177 4.75 2.90 13.48
N LYS A 178 5.33 4.09 13.60
CA LYS A 178 6.77 4.33 13.42
C LYS A 178 7.64 3.56 14.42
N SER A 179 7.09 3.22 15.60
CA SER A 179 7.81 2.38 16.57
C SER A 179 7.88 0.90 16.17
N ALA A 180 7.07 0.46 15.20
CA ALA A 180 6.93 -0.94 14.80
C ALA A 180 7.74 -1.31 13.55
N GLY A 181 8.12 -0.31 12.74
CA GLY A 181 8.87 -0.53 11.52
C GLY A 181 9.08 0.77 10.75
N ARG A 182 9.61 0.63 9.53
CA ARG A 182 9.94 1.77 8.70
C ARG A 182 8.69 2.32 8.00
N LEU A 183 8.54 3.63 8.03
CA LEU A 183 7.58 4.37 7.23
C LEU A 183 8.34 5.30 6.30
N ALA A 184 8.12 5.19 5.01
CA ALA A 184 8.64 6.12 4.00
C ALA A 184 7.80 7.40 3.95
N GLY A 185 6.51 7.30 4.29
CA GLY A 185 5.60 8.45 4.33
C GLY A 185 4.15 8.05 4.58
N ILE A 186 3.24 8.84 4.03
CA ILE A 186 1.80 8.63 4.08
C ILE A 186 1.20 8.72 2.67
N SER A 187 0.04 8.12 2.45
CA SER A 187 -0.82 8.39 1.29
C SER A 187 -2.09 9.13 1.71
N ILE A 188 -2.59 9.96 0.80
CA ILE A 188 -3.85 10.70 0.94
C ILE A 188 -4.63 10.58 -0.37
N ASN A 189 -5.93 10.84 -0.30
CA ASN A 189 -6.83 10.89 -1.46
C ASN A 189 -7.00 9.56 -2.23
N THR A 190 -6.66 8.42 -1.61
CA THR A 190 -6.86 7.10 -2.21
C THR A 190 -8.35 6.87 -2.45
N SER A 191 -8.74 6.70 -3.72
CA SER A 191 -10.12 6.46 -4.15
C SER A 191 -11.15 7.53 -3.75
N ASN A 192 -10.71 8.77 -3.52
CA ASN A 192 -11.55 9.90 -3.11
C ASN A 192 -11.87 10.87 -4.28
N TYR A 193 -12.68 11.91 -4.04
CA TYR A 193 -12.98 13.03 -4.94
C TYR A 193 -13.61 14.23 -4.22
#